data_AF-A0A1M5W2B0-F1
#
_entry.id   AF-A0A1M5W2B0-F1
#
_cell.length_a   1.000
_cell.length_b   1.000
_cell.length_c   1.000
_cell.angle_alpha   90.00
_cell.angle_beta   90.00
_cell.angle_gamma   90.00
#
_symmetry.space_group_name_H-M   'P 1'
#
loop_
_entity.id
_entity.type
_entity.pdbx_description
1 polymer ?
#
loop_
_entity_poly.entity_id
_entity_poly.type
_entity_poly.pdbx_seq_one_letter_code
_entity_poly.pdbx_strand_id
1 'polypeptide(L)'
;MLQTLDMVTPDEAPSVEREVGARQQLDCLMARLAAMPRKRREAFILVRIYGCSHAEAAEHLNSTKMAIEKHIVRGVIDCMNLASDHA
;
A
#
# COMPACT_ATOMS: atom_id res chain seq x y z
N MET A 1 12.93 -36.33 27.51
CA MET A 1 12.71 -34.86 27.44
C MET A 1 13.50 -34.30 26.26
N LEU A 2 12.92 -34.31 25.06
CA LEU A 2 13.41 -33.62 23.84
C LEU A 2 12.35 -33.68 22.71
N GLN A 3 11.05 -33.69 23.04
CA GLN A 3 9.95 -33.74 22.05
C GLN A 3 9.40 -32.35 21.70
N THR A 4 9.97 -31.28 22.25
CA THR A 4 9.46 -29.91 22.09
C THR A 4 10.06 -29.18 20.88
N LEU A 5 11.02 -29.79 20.17
CA LEU A 5 11.71 -29.18 19.01
C LEU A 5 11.02 -29.46 17.66
N ASP A 6 10.01 -30.33 17.62
CA ASP A 6 9.26 -30.64 16.38
C ASP A 6 8.21 -29.56 16.03
N MET A 7 8.08 -28.53 16.87
CA MET A 7 7.15 -27.41 16.68
C MET A 7 7.83 -26.15 16.15
N VAL A 8 9.11 -26.20 15.80
CA VAL A 8 9.74 -25.15 14.99
C VAL A 8 9.65 -25.62 13.56
N THR A 9 8.51 -25.33 12.91
CA THR A 9 8.49 -25.28 11.45
C THR A 9 9.66 -24.39 11.02
N PRO A 10 10.55 -24.84 10.11
CA PRO A 10 11.48 -23.91 9.51
C PRO A 10 10.63 -22.75 8.99
N ASP A 11 11.04 -21.53 9.31
CA ASP A 11 10.44 -20.32 8.74
C ASP A 11 10.23 -20.60 7.25
N GLU A 12 8.97 -20.84 6.84
CA GLU A 12 8.65 -21.28 5.49
C GLU A 12 8.94 -20.09 4.60
N ALA A 13 10.21 -19.97 4.19
CA ALA A 13 10.64 -18.96 3.27
C ALA A 13 9.65 -19.01 2.10
N PRO A 14 9.08 -17.87 1.70
CA PRO A 14 8.12 -17.84 0.60
C PRO A 14 8.73 -18.55 -0.60
N SER A 15 7.93 -19.35 -1.30
CA SER A 15 8.42 -19.98 -2.53
C SER A 15 8.89 -18.91 -3.53
N VAL A 16 9.76 -19.28 -4.46
CA VAL A 16 10.25 -18.35 -5.49
C VAL A 16 9.08 -17.70 -6.25
N GLU A 17 8.01 -18.46 -6.51
CA GLU A 17 6.80 -17.94 -7.15
C GLU A 17 6.10 -16.89 -6.28
N ARG A 18 6.04 -17.10 -4.96
CA ARG A 18 5.47 -16.13 -4.01
C ARG A 18 6.33 -14.87 -3.93
N GLU A 19 7.66 -15.00 -3.92
CA GLU A 19 8.58 -13.87 -3.91
C GLU A 19 8.47 -13.02 -5.18
N VAL A 20 8.45 -13.66 -6.35
CA VAL A 20 8.30 -13.00 -7.65
C VAL A 20 6.93 -12.33 -7.75
N GLY A 21 5.86 -13.02 -7.35
CA GLY A 21 4.51 -12.46 -7.34
C GLY A 21 4.40 -11.22 -6.43
N ALA A 22 4.99 -11.27 -5.23
CA ALA A 22 5.03 -10.12 -4.34
C ALA A 22 5.82 -8.95 -4.94
N ARG A 23 6.93 -9.23 -5.63
CA ARG A 23 7.72 -8.21 -6.36
C ARG A 23 6.89 -7.53 -7.43
N GLN A 24 6.20 -8.32 -8.26
CA GLN A 24 5.37 -7.81 -9.36
C GLN A 24 4.20 -6.96 -8.85
N GLN A 25 3.57 -7.38 -7.75
CA GLN A 25 2.50 -6.60 -7.11
C GLN A 25 3.03 -5.26 -6.58
N LEU A 26 4.21 -5.27 -5.96
CA LEU A 26 4.86 -4.04 -5.46
C LEU A 26 5.22 -3.10 -6.62
N ASP A 27 5.82 -3.62 -7.69
CA ASP A 27 6.19 -2.84 -8.87
C ASP A 27 4.97 -2.18 -9.52
N CYS A 28 3.86 -2.93 -9.63
CA CYS A 28 2.60 -2.39 -10.16
C CYS A 28 2.04 -1.28 -9.26
N LEU A 29 2.05 -1.45 -7.93
CA LEU A 29 1.64 -0.42 -6.99
C LEU A 29 2.50 0.84 -7.11
N MET A 30 3.82 0.68 -7.21
CA MET A 30 4.75 1.79 -7.39
C MET A 30 4.48 2.55 -8.69
N ALA A 31 4.24 1.85 -9.79
CA ALA A 31 3.90 2.46 -11.08
C ALA A 31 2.60 3.28 -11.01
N ARG A 32 1.56 2.75 -10.36
CA ARG A 32 0.29 3.48 -10.16
C ARG A 32 0.49 4.74 -9.32
N LEU A 33 1.19 4.65 -8.19
CA LEU A 33 1.52 5.80 -7.35
C LEU A 33 2.30 6.86 -8.15
N ALA A 34 3.29 6.45 -8.96
CA ALA A 34 4.07 7.34 -9.80
C ALA A 34 3.23 8.08 -10.86
N ALA A 35 2.20 7.43 -11.41
CA ALA A 35 1.28 8.01 -12.38
C ALA A 35 0.25 8.97 -11.75
N MET A 36 0.01 8.89 -10.44
CA MET A 36 -0.96 9.77 -9.77
C MET A 36 -0.53 11.25 -9.83
N PRO A 37 -1.49 12.19 -9.94
CA PRO A 37 -1.22 13.59 -9.70
C PRO A 37 -0.59 13.82 -8.33
N ARG A 38 0.41 14.71 -8.25
CA ARG A 38 1.24 14.92 -7.06
C ARG A 38 0.45 15.03 -5.75
N LYS A 39 -0.51 15.96 -5.65
CA LYS A 39 -1.30 16.16 -4.42
C LYS A 39 -2.13 14.94 -4.02
N ARG A 40 -2.59 14.14 -4.99
CA ARG A 40 -3.33 12.90 -4.73
C ARG A 40 -2.41 11.86 -4.10
N ARG A 41 -1.23 11.68 -4.70
CA ARG A 41 -0.19 10.76 -4.22
C ARG A 41 0.26 11.11 -2.81
N GLU A 42 0.59 12.38 -2.57
CA GLU A 42 1.04 12.87 -1.26
C GLU A 42 -0.03 12.64 -0.17
N ALA A 43 -1.30 13.00 -0.45
CA ALA A 43 -2.39 12.77 0.49
C ALA A 43 -2.62 11.28 0.78
N PHE A 44 -2.57 10.43 -0.25
CA PHE A 44 -2.72 8.99 -0.10
C PHE A 44 -1.60 8.39 0.75
N ILE A 45 -0.33 8.76 0.48
CA ILE A 45 0.84 8.26 1.23
C ILE A 45 0.74 8.66 2.71
N LEU A 46 0.46 9.94 3.01
CA LEU A 46 0.35 10.41 4.39
C LEU A 46 -0.72 9.65 5.17
N VAL A 47 -1.90 9.45 4.60
CA VAL A 47 -3.01 8.81 5.34
C VAL A 47 -2.91 7.28 5.34
N ARG A 48 -2.61 6.66 4.21
CA ARG A 48 -2.69 5.19 4.06
C ARG A 48 -1.41 4.47 4.40
N ILE A 49 -0.26 5.13 4.29
CA ILE A 49 1.05 4.53 4.56
C ILE A 49 1.59 5.02 5.90
N TYR A 50 1.58 6.33 6.13
CA TYR A 50 2.07 6.91 7.38
C TYR A 50 1.02 6.99 8.50
N GLY A 51 -0.25 6.73 8.20
CA GLY A 51 -1.31 6.69 9.20
C GLY A 51 -1.76 8.05 9.73
N CYS A 52 -1.40 9.15 9.06
CA CYS A 52 -1.89 10.48 9.43
C CYS A 52 -3.42 10.55 9.30
N SER A 53 -4.06 11.30 10.19
CA SER A 53 -5.46 11.69 10.02
C SER A 53 -5.64 12.61 8.81
N HIS A 54 -6.88 12.74 8.34
CA HIS A 54 -7.19 13.67 7.24
C HIS A 54 -6.92 15.12 7.61
N ALA A 55 -7.00 15.48 8.90
CA ALA A 55 -6.73 16.83 9.39
C ALA A 55 -5.22 17.13 9.36
N GLU A 56 -4.40 16.23 9.90
CA GLU A 56 -2.94 16.35 9.85
C GLU A 56 -2.45 16.42 8.39
N ALA A 57 -2.95 15.54 7.52
CA ALA A 57 -2.59 15.59 6.10
C ALA A 57 -3.02 16.90 5.41
N ALA A 58 -4.15 17.49 5.82
CA ALA A 58 -4.61 18.77 5.29
C ALA A 58 -3.67 19.92 5.71
N GLU A 59 -3.23 19.92 6.97
CA GLU A 59 -2.23 20.87 7.48
C GLU A 59 -0.89 20.70 6.77
N HIS A 60 -0.36 19.48 6.68
CA HIS A 60 0.90 19.17 6.01
C HIS A 60 0.92 19.58 4.53
N LEU A 61 -0.20 19.46 3.82
CA LEU A 61 -0.29 19.76 2.39
C LEU A 61 -0.86 21.14 2.07
N ASN A 62 -1.10 21.98 3.07
CA ASN A 62 -1.78 23.28 2.92
C ASN A 62 -3.08 23.14 2.09
N SER A 63 -3.93 22.20 2.49
CA SER A 63 -5.18 21.86 1.81
C SER A 63 -6.35 21.81 2.79
N THR A 64 -7.55 21.55 2.28
CA THR A 64 -8.73 21.38 3.13
C THR A 64 -8.96 19.89 3.40
N LYS A 65 -9.54 19.56 4.57
CA LYS A 65 -9.91 18.17 4.91
C LYS A 65 -10.76 17.51 3.82
N MET A 66 -11.71 18.26 3.24
CA MET A 66 -12.55 17.81 2.11
C MET A 66 -11.73 17.49 0.85
N ALA A 67 -10.72 18.30 0.52
CA ALA A 67 -9.84 18.02 -0.61
C ALA A 67 -8.98 16.77 -0.37
N ILE A 68 -8.49 16.59 0.86
CA ILE A 68 -7.76 15.38 1.27
C ILE A 68 -8.63 14.15 1.15
N GLU A 69 -9.86 14.16 1.65
CA GLU A 69 -10.82 13.06 1.52
C GLU A 69 -11.04 12.68 0.05
N LYS A 70 -11.27 13.67 -0.82
CA LYS A 70 -11.41 13.45 -2.27
C LYS A 70 -10.15 12.85 -2.89
N HIS A 71 -8.97 13.32 -2.50
CA HIS A 71 -7.71 12.78 -2.97
C HIS A 71 -7.50 11.34 -2.53
N ILE A 72 -7.81 11.00 -1.27
CA ILE A 72 -7.69 9.64 -0.75
C ILE A 72 -8.62 8.69 -1.47
N VAL A 73 -9.92 9.03 -1.58
CA VAL A 73 -10.89 8.18 -2.29
C VAL A 73 -10.42 7.92 -3.72
N ARG A 74 -9.93 8.95 -4.42
CA ARG A 74 -9.43 8.78 -5.79
C ARG A 74 -8.15 7.95 -5.84
N GLY A 75 -7.23 8.13 -4.91
CA GLY A 75 -6.00 7.32 -4.82
C GLY A 75 -6.29 5.86 -4.50
N VAL A 76 -7.28 5.58 -3.64
CA VAL A 76 -7.75 4.22 -3.37
C VAL A 76 -8.31 3.58 -4.63
N ILE A 77 -9.14 4.30 -5.40
CA ILE A 77 -9.66 3.80 -6.69
C ILE A 77 -8.52 3.51 -7.67
N ASP A 78 -7.53 4.41 -7.79
CA ASP A 78 -6.38 4.22 -8.66
C ASP A 78 -5.58 2.95 -8.29
N CYS A 79 -5.56 2.57 -7.01
CA CYS A 79 -4.90 1.36 -6.51
C CYS A 79 -5.78 0.10 -6.52
N MET A 80 -7.11 0.20 -6.41
CA MET A 80 -7.99 -0.98 -6.37
C MET A 80 -8.00 -1.78 -7.67
N ASN A 81 -7.71 -1.14 -8.81
CA ASN A 81 -7.58 -1.83 -10.09
C ASN A 81 -6.37 -2.78 -10.18
N LEU A 82 -5.52 -2.87 -9.14
CA LEU A 82 -4.43 -3.86 -9.03
C LEU A 82 -4.94 -5.31 -8.97
N ALA A 83 -6.10 -5.55 -8.38
CA ALA A 83 -6.61 -6.91 -8.15
C ALA A 83 -7.21 -7.57 -9.41
N SER A 84 -7.38 -6.81 -10.51
CA SER A 84 -8.13 -7.27 -11.70
C SER A 84 -7.25 -7.54 -12.93
N ASP A 85 -5.97 -7.17 -12.91
CA ASP A 85 -5.07 -7.28 -14.08
C ASP A 85 -4.36 -8.66 -14.20
N HIS A 86 -4.83 -9.70 -13.52
CA HIS A 86 -4.25 -11.07 -13.57
C HIS A 86 -5.30 -12.17 -13.87
N ALA A 87 -6.32 -11.87 -14.68
CA ALA A 87 -7.24 -12.87 -15.23
C ALA A 87 -6.82 -13.33 -16.63
#